data_AF-A0A1Q9V0C4-F1
#
_entry.id   AF-A0A1Q9V0C4-F1
#
_cell.length_a   1.000
_cell.length_b   1.000
_cell.length_c   1.000
_cell.angle_alpha   90.00
_cell.angle_beta   90.00
_cell.angle_gamma   90.00
#
_symmetry.space_group_name_H-M   'P 1'
#
loop_
_entity.id
_entity.type
_entity.pdbx_description
1 polymer ?
#
loop_
_entity_poly.entity_id
_entity_poly.type
_entity_poly.pdbx_seq_one_letter_code
_entity_poly.pdbx_strand_id
1 'polypeptide(L)' 'MNPSSGAYGIPQSLPGNKMASAGADWQTNPATQIEWGLGYISGRYGSPCAAWAHSQAVNWY' A
#
# COMPACT_ATOMS: atom_id res chain seq x y z
N MET A 1 -9.96 -0.48 6.70
CA MET A 1 -10.53 0.69 6.01
C MET A 1 -10.51 1.84 6.99
N ASN A 2 -9.81 2.93 6.66
CA ASN A 2 -9.89 4.16 7.46
C ASN A 2 -11.17 4.92 7.08
N PRO A 3 -12.14 5.15 8.00
CA PRO A 3 -13.45 5.72 7.69
C PRO A 3 -13.41 7.17 7.18
N SER A 4 -12.36 7.93 7.49
CA SER A 4 -12.24 9.33 7.06
C SER A 4 -11.56 9.51 5.70
N SER A 5 -10.68 8.59 5.28
CA SER A 5 -9.92 8.72 4.03
C SER A 5 -10.30 7.70 2.95
N GLY A 6 -10.86 6.55 3.30
CA GLY A 6 -11.09 5.44 2.38
C GLY A 6 -9.84 4.60 2.09
N ALA A 7 -8.74 4.84 2.82
CA ALA A 7 -7.52 4.05 2.71
C ALA A 7 -7.75 2.60 3.15
N TYR A 8 -7.26 1.65 2.34
CA TYR A 8 -7.52 0.23 2.52
C TYR A 8 -6.23 -0.59 2.66
N GLY A 9 -6.26 -1.56 3.57
CA GLY A 9 -5.18 -2.53 3.81
C GLY A 9 -3.96 -1.99 4.56
N ILE A 10 -2.98 -2.89 4.75
CA ILE A 10 -1.63 -2.58 5.27
C ILE A 10 -0.94 -1.47 4.46
N PRO A 11 -0.98 -1.46 3.11
CA PRO A 11 -0.34 -0.39 2.34
C PRO A 11 -1.12 0.93 2.34
N GLN A 12 -2.26 1.04 3.03
CA GLN A 12 -3.12 2.23 3.07
C GLN A 12 -3.41 2.79 1.66
N SER A 13 -3.78 1.92 0.71
CA SER A 13 -4.00 2.31 -0.69
C SER A 13 -5.21 3.21 -0.86
N LEU A 14 -5.05 4.30 -1.63
CA LEU A 14 -6.06 5.30 -1.94
C LEU A 14 -6.17 5.53 -3.46
N PRO A 15 -7.32 5.22 -4.09
CA PRO A 15 -8.39 4.34 -3.62
C PRO A 15 -7.95 2.85 -3.56
N GLY A 16 -8.50 2.09 -2.62
CA GLY A 16 -8.12 0.69 -2.35
C GLY A 16 -8.27 -0.28 -3.53
N ASN A 17 -9.14 0.03 -4.50
CA ASN A 17 -9.34 -0.77 -5.72
C ASN A 17 -8.10 -0.85 -6.62
N LYS A 18 -7.07 -0.02 -6.41
CA LYS A 18 -5.78 -0.17 -7.10
C LYS A 18 -5.15 -1.55 -6.86
N MET A 19 -5.42 -2.16 -5.71
CA MET A 19 -4.95 -3.51 -5.38
C MET A 19 -5.58 -4.61 -6.26
N ALA A 20 -6.67 -4.31 -6.98
CA ALA A 20 -7.23 -5.23 -7.96
C ALA A 20 -6.27 -5.60 -9.09
N SER A 21 -5.23 -4.79 -9.32
CA SER A 21 -4.15 -5.11 -10.27
C SER A 21 -3.24 -6.26 -9.81
N ALA A 22 -3.18 -6.55 -8.51
CA ALA A 22 -2.41 -7.69 -7.96
C ALA A 22 -3.27 -8.95 -7.81
N GLY A 23 -4.59 -8.83 -7.67
CA GLY A 23 -5.50 -9.97 -7.59
C GLY A 23 -6.92 -9.54 -7.32
N ALA A 24 -7.91 -10.29 -7.81
CA ALA A 24 -9.33 -9.99 -7.64
C ALA A 24 -9.79 -10.10 -6.17
N ASP A 25 -9.04 -10.83 -5.35
CA ASP A 25 -9.25 -11.09 -3.93
C ASP A 25 -8.54 -10.08 -2.99
N TRP A 26 -8.02 -8.99 -3.55
CA TRP A 26 -7.29 -7.94 -2.82
C TRP A 26 -7.98 -7.42 -1.55
N GLN A 27 -9.31 -7.46 -1.52
CA GLN A 27 -10.09 -6.93 -0.41
C GLN A 27 -10.01 -7.81 0.84
N THR A 28 -9.82 -9.12 0.69
CA THR A 28 -9.85 -10.10 1.80
C THR A 28 -8.56 -10.89 1.95
N ASN A 29 -7.72 -10.95 0.91
CA ASN A 29 -6.46 -11.69 0.94
C ASN A 29 -5.27 -10.80 1.35
N PRO A 30 -4.66 -11.03 2.53
CA PRO A 30 -3.52 -10.24 2.99
C PRO A 30 -2.28 -10.42 2.12
N ALA A 31 -2.09 -11.58 1.47
CA ALA A 31 -0.96 -11.81 0.56
C ALA A 31 -1.07 -10.91 -0.67
N THR A 32 -2.25 -10.80 -1.27
CA THR A 32 -2.52 -9.91 -2.41
C THR A 32 -2.28 -8.44 -2.05
N GLN A 33 -2.63 -8.02 -0.82
CA GLN A 33 -2.35 -6.65 -0.34
C GLN A 33 -0.86 -6.39 -0.15
N ILE A 34 -0.11 -7.39 0.35
CA ILE A 34 1.35 -7.30 0.53
C ILE A 34 2.04 -7.24 -0.83
N GLU A 35 1.66 -8.10 -1.77
CA GLU A 35 2.26 -8.14 -3.11
C GLU A 35 2.03 -6.82 -3.86
N TRP A 36 0.81 -6.28 -3.82
CA TRP A 36 0.54 -4.96 -4.37
C TRP A 36 1.35 -3.87 -3.68
N GLY A 37 1.41 -3.90 -2.34
CA GLY A 37 2.17 -2.93 -1.55
C GLY A 37 3.66 -2.94 -1.89
N LEU A 38 4.26 -4.12 -2.06
CA LEU A 38 5.66 -4.27 -2.46
C LEU A 38 5.90 -3.76 -3.88
N GLY A 39 5.02 -4.05 -4.83
CA GLY A 39 5.10 -3.52 -6.20
C GLY A 39 5.00 -1.99 -6.22
N TYR A 40 4.07 -1.42 -5.46
CA TYR A 40 3.93 0.03 -5.30
C TYR A 40 5.18 0.67 -4.68
N ILE A 41 5.72 0.06 -3.61
CA ILE A 41 6.95 0.49 -2.96
C ILE A 41 8.12 0.47 -3.93
N SER A 42 8.26 -0.60 -4.71
CA SER A 42 9.34 -0.73 -5.69
C SER A 42 9.24 0.32 -6.80
N GLY A 43 8.04 0.54 -7.36
CA GLY A 43 7.84 1.55 -8.41
C GLY A 43 7.97 3.00 -7.94
N ARG A 44 7.58 3.30 -6.69
CA ARG A 44 7.55 4.66 -6.13
C ARG A 44 8.86 5.04 -5.43
N TYR A 45 9.45 4.10 -4.68
CA TYR A 45 10.56 4.34 -3.76
C TYR A 45 11.77 3.43 -4.04
N GLY A 46 11.67 2.47 -4.95
CA GLY A 46 12.74 1.52 -5.29
C GLY A 46 12.85 0.34 -4.31
N SER A 47 12.90 0.62 -3.00
CA SER A 47 12.99 -0.42 -1.97
C SER A 47 12.10 -0.16 -0.75
N PRO A 48 11.74 -1.20 0.03
CA PRO A 48 11.04 -1.04 1.30
C PRO A 48 11.77 -0.13 2.29
N CYS A 49 13.11 -0.22 2.35
CA CYS A 49 13.91 0.64 3.20
C CYS A 49 13.84 2.11 2.76
N ALA A 50 13.83 2.39 1.46
CA ALA A 50 13.69 3.75 0.94
C ALA A 50 12.29 4.31 1.17
N ALA A 51 11.24 3.48 1.06
CA ALA A 51 9.88 3.88 1.42
C ALA A 51 9.75 4.22 2.91
N TRP A 52 10.37 3.41 3.79
CA TRP A 52 10.40 3.66 5.22
C TRP A 52 11.17 4.93 5.58
N ALA A 53 12.34 5.14 4.97
CA ALA A 53 13.12 6.36 5.12
C ALA A 53 12.34 7.60 4.65
N HIS A 54 11.61 7.48 3.54
CA HIS A 54 10.71 8.53 3.07
C HIS A 54 9.61 8.80 4.11
N SER A 55 8.89 7.77 4.58
CA SER A 55 7.83 7.92 5.58
C SER A 55 8.31 8.61 6.86
N GLN A 56 9.50 8.26 7.35
CA GLN A 56 10.12 8.92 8.50
C GLN A 56 10.50 10.38 8.20
N ALA A 57 10.97 10.68 6.98
CA ALA A 57 11.36 12.03 6.59
C ALA A 57 10.16 12.97 6.35
N VAL A 58 9.03 12.46 5.84
CA VAL A 58 7.81 13.27 5.62
C VAL A 58 6.88 13.33 6.83
N ASN A 59 7.18 12.67 7.96
CA ASN A 59 6.43 12.77 9.22
C ASN A 59 4.91 12.49 9.07
N TRP A 60 4.54 11.65 8.10
CA TRP A 60 3.15 11.21 7.94
C TRP A 60 2.96 9.90 8.70
N TYR A 61 2.19 9.98 9.80
CA TYR A 61 1.51 8.87 10.44
C TYR A 61 0.03 8.97 10.15
#